data_AF-A0A087RZR6-F1
#
_entry.id   AF-A0A087RZR6-F1
#
_cell.length_a   1.000
_cell.length_b   1.000
_cell.length_c   1.000
_cell.angle_alpha   90.00
_cell.angle_beta   90.00
_cell.angle_gamma   90.00
#
_symmetry.space_group_name_H-M   'P 1'
#
loop_
_entity.id
_entity.type
_entity.pdbx_description
1 polymer ?
#
loop_
_entity_poly.entity_id
_entity_poly.type
_entity_poly.pdbx_seq_one_letter_code
_entity_poly.pdbx_strand_id
1 'polypeptide(L)'
;MISRFFIIPVIIAIGLSVTVLFMNFEEIAETKLAGVDADKDKISDRIDNCPKIKNEDQDDFDQDAVGDPCDLDDDNDGIVDVLDVFDDNPEEWSDFDFDGIGSKEDPDDDNDGVIDSMDEAPVPVSEELVATYLENIQECAIRDDGTSRLLCYSQFFGRVAEDQENNSNALELSIALSKIGLIDDCHFVSHEVGHVAFNENPSVIENLVGMDGTMCRGGYFHGVLAAYFHDVQEDGDPFPSDYDTVCNDLIGTSNYQDCVHGLGHGMVHYFEEDLESSLQMCHNMSFYQNRLCVKGVMMQYTDNVLTRQGISKDIMSELCKESKLDDIDFVECSMSAGTTLAFFTNHDYEEGSKSCNLIENKQGRDHCLEGLKLEIQDSEKYEVEPLTLDKREKFQPQFVEEDSKVIDIQSPAVISNFQFVPEAGLISFVIDRPQYVVMYIPNEFLSSKMIVTVNGQIPDELYTKGNMLGERVSMIRFVPDDSGLVMITPLS
;
A
#
# COMPACT_ATOMS: atom_id res chain seq x y z
N MET A 1 -77.49 -18.75 -58.26
CA MET A 1 -78.92 -18.40 -58.04
C MET A 1 -78.96 -17.44 -56.86
N ILE A 2 -78.85 -16.12 -57.04
CA ILE A 2 -79.92 -15.18 -57.45
C ILE A 2 -81.29 -15.55 -56.86
N SER A 3 -81.72 -14.86 -55.80
CA SER A 3 -82.82 -13.87 -55.83
C SER A 3 -83.05 -13.31 -54.40
N ARG A 4 -82.81 -12.02 -54.06
CA ARG A 4 -83.59 -10.79 -54.37
C ARG A 4 -85.02 -10.86 -53.77
N PHE A 5 -85.60 -9.89 -53.05
CA PHE A 5 -85.48 -8.42 -52.87
C PHE A 5 -86.28 -8.03 -51.57
N PHE A 6 -86.30 -6.84 -50.95
CA PHE A 6 -86.56 -5.47 -51.45
C PHE A 6 -86.18 -4.42 -50.38
N ILE A 7 -85.66 -3.28 -50.85
CA ILE A 7 -85.51 -2.00 -50.13
C ILE A 7 -86.61 -1.07 -50.63
N ILE A 8 -87.24 -0.27 -49.75
CA ILE A 8 -87.78 1.06 -50.10
C ILE A 8 -87.41 2.04 -48.97
N PRO A 9 -86.72 3.16 -49.26
CA PRO A 9 -86.50 4.25 -48.33
C PRO A 9 -87.48 5.41 -48.63
N VAL A 10 -87.87 6.17 -47.60
CA VAL A 10 -88.34 7.54 -47.79
C VAL A 10 -87.60 8.46 -46.83
N ILE A 11 -86.80 9.31 -47.46
CA ILE A 11 -86.05 10.45 -46.96
C ILE A 11 -87.02 11.56 -46.58
N ILE A 12 -86.89 12.17 -45.39
CA ILE A 12 -87.04 13.63 -45.23
C ILE A 12 -86.02 14.12 -44.17
N ALA A 13 -85.22 15.08 -44.61
CA ALA A 13 -84.18 15.79 -43.88
C ALA A 13 -84.72 16.62 -42.71
N ILE A 14 -83.88 16.85 -41.69
CA ILE A 14 -83.33 18.18 -41.33
C ILE A 14 -82.50 18.03 -40.04
N GLY A 15 -81.21 18.38 -40.16
CA GLY A 15 -80.42 18.97 -39.07
C GLY A 15 -79.80 18.02 -38.05
N LEU A 16 -78.51 17.73 -38.20
CA LEU A 16 -77.43 17.92 -37.21
C LEU A 16 -76.24 17.02 -37.55
N SER A 17 -75.05 17.62 -37.41
CA SER A 17 -73.72 17.07 -37.66
C SER A 17 -73.58 15.58 -37.32
N VAL A 18 -73.28 14.77 -38.32
CA VAL A 18 -72.79 13.40 -38.13
C VAL A 18 -71.31 13.50 -37.78
N THR A 19 -70.99 13.42 -36.50
CA THR A 19 -69.68 12.95 -36.03
C THR A 19 -69.92 11.55 -35.47
N VAL A 20 -69.55 10.53 -36.26
CA VAL A 20 -69.58 9.13 -35.80
C VAL A 20 -68.50 9.00 -34.73
N LEU A 21 -68.90 8.84 -33.47
CA LEU A 21 -68.01 8.33 -32.43
C LEU A 21 -67.64 6.90 -32.82
N PHE A 22 -66.42 6.72 -33.33
CA PHE A 22 -65.73 5.44 -33.26
C PHE A 22 -65.32 5.24 -31.81
N MET A 23 -66.09 4.44 -31.07
CA MET A 23 -65.58 3.75 -29.90
C MET A 23 -65.26 2.33 -30.36
N ASN A 24 -63.99 2.02 -30.58
CA ASN A 24 -63.50 0.65 -30.71
C ASN A 24 -62.15 0.54 -30.00
N PHE A 25 -62.24 -0.10 -28.83
CA PHE A 25 -61.30 -1.04 -28.21
C PHE A 25 -59.94 -1.23 -28.90
N GLU A 26 -58.89 -0.70 -28.29
CA GLU A 26 -57.73 -1.45 -27.77
C GLU A 26 -56.80 -0.44 -27.07
N GLU A 27 -57.18 -0.07 -25.85
CA GLU A 27 -56.29 0.61 -24.90
C GLU A 27 -56.36 -0.21 -23.61
N ILE A 28 -55.96 -1.48 -23.71
CA ILE A 28 -55.74 -2.36 -22.57
C ILE A 28 -54.38 -3.01 -22.78
N ALA A 29 -53.34 -2.35 -22.28
CA ALA A 29 -52.06 -2.88 -21.80
C ALA A 29 -50.83 -2.00 -22.11
N GLU A 30 -50.93 -0.67 -21.99
CA GLU A 30 -49.76 0.14 -21.57
C GLU A 30 -50.02 0.78 -20.20
N THR A 31 -50.84 0.12 -19.37
CA THR A 31 -50.76 0.35 -17.93
C THR A 31 -49.54 -0.40 -17.42
N LYS A 32 -48.37 0.19 -17.65
CA LYS A 32 -47.28 0.27 -16.68
C LYS A 32 -47.19 -0.98 -15.76
N LEU A 33 -46.87 -2.13 -16.34
CA LEU A 33 -45.92 -3.02 -15.67
C LEU A 33 -44.54 -2.44 -16.01
N ALA A 34 -44.28 -1.19 -15.62
CA ALA A 34 -42.93 -0.84 -15.26
C ALA A 34 -42.71 -1.74 -14.04
N GLY A 35 -42.10 -2.89 -14.29
CA GLY A 35 -41.58 -3.68 -13.20
C GLY A 35 -40.75 -2.76 -12.33
N VAL A 36 -40.64 -3.12 -11.06
CA VAL A 36 -39.55 -2.55 -10.28
C VAL A 36 -38.26 -2.88 -11.05
N ASP A 37 -37.41 -1.88 -11.15
CA ASP A 37 -36.10 -1.87 -11.78
C ASP A 37 -35.25 -1.12 -10.75
N ALA A 38 -34.67 -1.89 -9.83
CA ALA A 38 -34.09 -1.36 -8.61
C ALA A 38 -32.74 -0.68 -8.85
N ASP A 39 -31.96 -1.19 -9.79
CA ASP A 39 -30.60 -0.76 -10.14
C ASP A 39 -30.53 0.14 -11.40
N LYS A 40 -31.64 0.25 -12.14
CA LYS A 40 -31.85 1.16 -13.29
C LYS A 40 -31.02 0.76 -14.50
N ASP A 41 -30.89 -0.53 -14.75
CA ASP A 41 -30.24 -1.09 -15.93
C ASP A 41 -31.17 -1.20 -17.17
N LYS A 42 -32.46 -0.90 -16.98
CA LYS A 42 -33.57 -0.97 -17.97
C LYS A 42 -34.15 -2.37 -18.17
N ILE A 43 -33.67 -3.35 -17.42
CA ILE A 43 -34.28 -4.65 -17.23
C ILE A 43 -35.21 -4.56 -16.01
N SER A 44 -36.21 -5.43 -15.94
CA SER A 44 -37.12 -5.44 -14.79
C SER A 44 -36.65 -6.51 -13.82
N ASP A 45 -36.71 -6.23 -12.51
CA ASP A 45 -36.34 -7.15 -11.41
C ASP A 45 -36.88 -8.59 -11.53
N ARG A 46 -37.92 -8.83 -12.35
CA ARG A 46 -38.53 -10.15 -12.55
C ARG A 46 -37.85 -11.02 -13.61
N ILE A 47 -37.07 -10.40 -14.47
CA ILE A 47 -36.36 -11.02 -15.60
C ILE A 47 -34.89 -10.61 -15.62
N ASP A 48 -34.44 -10.00 -14.53
CA ASP A 48 -33.10 -9.48 -14.32
C ASP A 48 -32.32 -10.56 -13.56
N ASN A 49 -31.19 -11.01 -14.12
CA ASN A 49 -30.30 -11.98 -13.47
C ASN A 49 -29.48 -11.33 -12.34
N CYS A 50 -29.38 -9.99 -12.30
CA CYS A 50 -28.80 -9.23 -11.18
C CYS A 50 -29.69 -8.07 -10.70
N PRO A 51 -30.83 -8.33 -10.02
CA PRO A 51 -31.84 -7.32 -9.66
C PRO A 51 -31.41 -6.12 -8.81
N LYS A 52 -30.15 -6.04 -8.41
CA LYS A 52 -29.57 -4.95 -7.59
C LYS A 52 -28.27 -4.41 -8.17
N ILE A 53 -27.68 -5.06 -9.18
CA ILE A 53 -26.38 -4.72 -9.73
C ILE A 53 -26.56 -4.54 -11.23
N LYS A 54 -26.34 -3.30 -11.67
CA LYS A 54 -26.63 -2.89 -13.03
C LYS A 54 -25.84 -3.71 -14.06
N ASN A 55 -26.53 -4.47 -14.90
CA ASN A 55 -25.94 -5.25 -16.00
C ASN A 55 -26.86 -5.31 -17.24
N GLU A 56 -26.80 -4.27 -18.10
CA GLU A 56 -27.75 -4.12 -19.23
C GLU A 56 -27.60 -5.23 -20.31
N ASP A 57 -26.46 -5.89 -20.34
CA ASP A 57 -26.08 -7.04 -21.18
C ASP A 57 -26.68 -8.36 -20.70
N GLN A 58 -26.90 -8.50 -19.39
CA GLN A 58 -27.38 -9.72 -18.74
C GLN A 58 -26.48 -10.91 -19.07
N ASP A 59 -25.17 -10.67 -19.05
CA ASP A 59 -24.17 -11.74 -19.13
C ASP A 59 -24.35 -12.70 -17.93
N ASP A 60 -24.12 -13.99 -18.21
CA ASP A 60 -24.45 -15.18 -17.41
C ASP A 60 -23.69 -16.34 -18.08
N PHE A 61 -22.37 -16.37 -17.85
CA PHE A 61 -21.43 -17.20 -18.61
C PHE A 61 -21.72 -18.70 -18.44
N ASP A 62 -21.92 -19.14 -17.20
CA ASP A 62 -22.23 -20.52 -16.83
C ASP A 62 -23.69 -20.95 -17.06
N GLN A 63 -24.60 -19.98 -17.28
CA GLN A 63 -26.04 -20.18 -17.47
C GLN A 63 -26.78 -20.73 -16.23
N ASP A 64 -26.38 -20.33 -15.03
CA ASP A 64 -27.03 -20.70 -13.78
C ASP A 64 -28.24 -19.80 -13.40
N ALA A 65 -28.40 -18.69 -14.12
CA ALA A 65 -29.40 -17.63 -13.99
C ALA A 65 -29.16 -16.58 -12.90
N VAL A 66 -28.00 -16.61 -12.25
CA VAL A 66 -27.33 -15.44 -11.68
C VAL A 66 -26.52 -14.79 -12.82
N GLY A 67 -26.38 -13.47 -12.82
CA GLY A 67 -25.57 -12.82 -13.86
C GLY A 67 -24.17 -12.55 -13.35
N ASP A 68 -23.18 -12.55 -14.26
CA ASP A 68 -21.77 -12.39 -13.90
C ASP A 68 -21.52 -11.26 -12.87
N PRO A 69 -22.12 -10.05 -13.02
CA PRO A 69 -21.87 -8.96 -12.06
C PRO A 69 -22.38 -9.18 -10.63
N CYS A 70 -23.16 -10.23 -10.39
CA CYS A 70 -23.69 -10.61 -9.09
C CYS A 70 -23.54 -12.10 -8.76
N ASP A 71 -22.83 -12.86 -9.59
CA ASP A 71 -22.29 -14.16 -9.25
C ASP A 71 -20.98 -13.98 -8.47
N LEU A 72 -20.47 -15.08 -7.90
CA LEU A 72 -19.17 -15.13 -7.24
C LEU A 72 -18.23 -16.16 -7.89
N ASP A 73 -18.70 -16.86 -8.92
CA ASP A 73 -18.06 -17.98 -9.61
C ASP A 73 -18.69 -18.09 -11.02
N ASP A 74 -18.31 -17.17 -11.91
CA ASP A 74 -18.94 -16.88 -13.22
C ASP A 74 -18.91 -18.08 -14.19
N ASP A 75 -17.96 -19.01 -14.04
CA ASP A 75 -17.82 -20.20 -14.87
C ASP A 75 -18.10 -21.53 -14.15
N ASN A 76 -18.40 -21.46 -12.85
CA ASN A 76 -18.83 -22.57 -12.01
C ASN A 76 -17.76 -23.68 -11.89
N ASP A 77 -16.48 -23.32 -11.95
CA ASP A 77 -15.34 -24.24 -11.78
C ASP A 77 -14.99 -24.51 -10.30
N GLY A 78 -15.54 -23.69 -9.40
CA GLY A 78 -15.40 -23.78 -7.94
C GLY A 78 -14.35 -22.84 -7.33
N ILE A 79 -13.65 -22.06 -8.16
CA ILE A 79 -12.81 -20.92 -7.78
C ILE A 79 -13.69 -19.67 -7.81
N VAL A 80 -13.44 -18.73 -6.90
CA VAL A 80 -14.24 -17.48 -6.86
C VAL A 80 -13.62 -16.44 -7.79
N ASP A 81 -14.41 -15.61 -8.46
CA ASP A 81 -13.94 -14.65 -9.49
C ASP A 81 -12.79 -13.75 -9.00
N VAL A 82 -12.82 -13.37 -7.72
CA VAL A 82 -11.76 -12.52 -7.14
C VAL A 82 -10.40 -13.21 -7.04
N LEU A 83 -10.36 -14.54 -7.13
CA LEU A 83 -9.15 -15.38 -7.18
C LEU A 83 -8.94 -15.97 -8.58
N ASP A 84 -9.99 -16.03 -9.40
CA ASP A 84 -9.95 -16.55 -10.76
C ASP A 84 -9.52 -15.46 -11.75
N VAL A 85 -8.34 -15.62 -12.34
CA VAL A 85 -7.83 -14.67 -13.34
C VAL A 85 -8.54 -14.83 -14.69
N PHE A 86 -9.22 -15.96 -14.89
CA PHE A 86 -9.90 -16.38 -16.12
C PHE A 86 -11.34 -16.81 -15.83
N ASP A 87 -12.10 -15.92 -15.16
CA ASP A 87 -13.51 -16.05 -14.75
C ASP A 87 -14.52 -16.42 -15.87
N ASP A 88 -14.09 -16.44 -17.13
CA ASP A 88 -14.87 -16.88 -18.30
C ASP A 88 -14.35 -18.20 -18.92
N ASN A 89 -13.65 -19.03 -18.15
CA ASN A 89 -13.04 -20.25 -18.65
C ASN A 89 -12.93 -21.36 -17.59
N PRO A 90 -13.87 -22.32 -17.53
CA PRO A 90 -14.01 -23.29 -16.42
C PRO A 90 -12.95 -24.40 -16.39
N GLU A 91 -11.89 -24.19 -17.15
CA GLU A 91 -10.78 -25.10 -17.36
C GLU A 91 -9.44 -24.44 -17.00
N GLU A 92 -9.40 -23.15 -16.63
CA GLU A 92 -8.21 -22.38 -16.28
C GLU A 92 -8.60 -21.31 -15.26
N TRP A 93 -7.77 -21.08 -14.24
CA TRP A 93 -8.04 -20.06 -13.23
C TRP A 93 -6.79 -19.28 -12.80
N SER A 94 -5.58 -19.72 -13.17
CA SER A 94 -4.33 -19.26 -12.56
C SER A 94 -3.30 -18.70 -13.56
N ASP A 95 -2.61 -17.64 -13.16
CA ASP A 95 -1.46 -16.99 -13.83
C ASP A 95 -0.59 -16.34 -12.73
N PHE A 96 0.19 -17.15 -12.00
CA PHE A 96 0.91 -16.71 -10.78
C PHE A 96 2.32 -16.17 -11.03
N ASP A 97 2.84 -16.29 -12.25
CA ASP A 97 4.05 -15.63 -12.70
C ASP A 97 3.75 -14.31 -13.44
N PHE A 98 2.48 -14.06 -13.76
CA PHE A 98 1.91 -12.80 -14.24
C PHE A 98 2.40 -12.42 -15.64
N ASP A 99 2.53 -13.43 -16.49
CA ASP A 99 3.04 -13.29 -17.85
C ASP A 99 1.90 -13.07 -18.88
N GLY A 100 0.65 -13.35 -18.46
CA GLY A 100 -0.58 -13.20 -19.24
C GLY A 100 -1.01 -14.47 -19.97
N ILE A 101 -0.37 -15.62 -19.71
CA ILE A 101 -0.74 -16.95 -20.18
C ILE A 101 -1.16 -17.77 -18.95
N GLY A 102 -2.31 -18.44 -19.01
CA GLY A 102 -2.77 -19.26 -17.89
C GLY A 102 -1.90 -20.51 -17.71
N SER A 103 -1.70 -20.95 -16.46
CA SER A 103 -0.78 -22.04 -16.09
C SER A 103 -1.06 -23.38 -16.80
N LYS A 104 -2.27 -23.60 -17.33
CA LYS A 104 -2.57 -24.81 -18.12
C LYS A 104 -2.07 -24.74 -19.56
N GLU A 105 -1.97 -23.54 -20.11
CA GLU A 105 -1.49 -23.28 -21.48
C GLU A 105 -0.02 -22.83 -21.54
N ASP A 106 0.53 -22.37 -20.41
CA ASP A 106 1.93 -21.99 -20.27
C ASP A 106 2.85 -23.23 -20.25
N PRO A 107 3.98 -23.23 -21.00
CA PRO A 107 5.00 -24.28 -20.94
C PRO A 107 6.14 -24.03 -19.94
N ASP A 108 6.13 -22.93 -19.17
CA ASP A 108 7.16 -22.50 -18.21
C ASP A 108 6.50 -21.68 -17.07
N ASP A 109 5.60 -22.30 -16.28
CA ASP A 109 4.65 -21.60 -15.37
C ASP A 109 5.31 -20.75 -14.27
N ASP A 110 6.60 -20.96 -13.98
CA ASP A 110 7.36 -20.15 -13.01
C ASP A 110 8.36 -19.18 -13.65
N ASN A 111 8.44 -19.21 -14.98
CA ASN A 111 9.28 -18.37 -15.83
C ASN A 111 10.76 -18.38 -15.43
N ASP A 112 11.26 -19.49 -14.85
CA ASP A 112 12.67 -19.65 -14.47
C ASP A 112 13.59 -19.97 -15.67
N GLY A 113 12.97 -20.31 -16.82
CA GLY A 113 13.62 -20.64 -18.08
C GLY A 113 13.79 -22.14 -18.33
N VAL A 114 13.16 -23.00 -17.52
CA VAL A 114 13.11 -24.45 -17.66
C VAL A 114 11.66 -24.90 -17.84
N ILE A 115 11.34 -25.39 -19.03
CA ILE A 115 9.98 -25.87 -19.33
C ILE A 115 9.48 -26.93 -18.34
N ASP A 116 8.18 -26.93 -18.00
CA ASP A 116 7.59 -27.75 -16.91
C ASP A 116 7.90 -29.23 -17.05
N SER A 117 7.91 -29.73 -18.29
CA SER A 117 8.21 -31.14 -18.60
C SER A 117 9.64 -31.57 -18.22
N MET A 118 10.52 -30.60 -17.97
CA MET A 118 11.91 -30.77 -17.56
C MET A 118 12.21 -30.14 -16.19
N ASP A 119 11.23 -29.50 -15.56
CA ASP A 119 11.36 -28.85 -14.27
C ASP A 119 11.10 -29.80 -13.10
N GLU A 120 11.85 -29.62 -12.01
CA GLU A 120 11.61 -30.27 -10.73
C GLU A 120 10.57 -29.49 -9.88
N ALA A 121 10.46 -28.18 -10.08
CA ALA A 121 9.53 -27.25 -9.44
C ALA A 121 8.81 -26.42 -10.52
N PRO A 122 7.90 -27.03 -11.29
CA PRO A 122 7.33 -26.42 -12.50
C PRO A 122 6.40 -25.23 -12.29
N VAL A 123 6.02 -24.90 -11.05
CA VAL A 123 5.08 -23.81 -10.75
C VAL A 123 5.66 -22.90 -9.67
N PRO A 124 5.25 -21.62 -9.63
CA PRO A 124 5.66 -20.71 -8.57
C PRO A 124 5.24 -21.24 -7.20
N VAL A 125 6.04 -20.95 -6.17
CA VAL A 125 5.70 -21.26 -4.77
C VAL A 125 4.36 -20.64 -4.37
N SER A 126 4.03 -19.45 -4.87
CA SER A 126 2.73 -18.82 -4.64
C SER A 126 1.58 -19.67 -5.15
N GLU A 127 1.69 -20.27 -6.34
CA GLU A 127 0.65 -21.13 -6.90
C GLU A 127 0.48 -22.42 -6.08
N GLU A 128 1.59 -23.07 -5.71
CA GLU A 128 1.57 -24.26 -4.84
C GLU A 128 0.84 -23.98 -3.51
N LEU A 129 1.12 -22.82 -2.92
CA LEU A 129 0.48 -22.41 -1.67
C LEU A 129 -0.99 -22.05 -1.86
N VAL A 130 -1.37 -21.38 -2.95
CA VAL A 130 -2.79 -21.11 -3.23
C VAL A 130 -3.56 -22.42 -3.37
N ALA A 131 -3.04 -23.38 -4.15
CA ALA A 131 -3.66 -24.70 -4.27
C ALA A 131 -3.76 -25.44 -2.93
N THR A 132 -2.75 -25.28 -2.06
CA THR A 132 -2.73 -25.89 -0.73
C THR A 132 -3.75 -25.27 0.24
N TYR A 133 -3.90 -23.94 0.20
CA TYR A 133 -4.71 -23.17 1.15
C TYR A 133 -6.00 -22.58 0.55
N LEU A 134 -6.43 -23.11 -0.59
CA LEU A 134 -7.52 -22.57 -1.41
C LEU A 134 -8.78 -22.26 -0.60
N GLU A 135 -9.25 -23.21 0.21
CA GLU A 135 -10.44 -23.04 1.06
C GLU A 135 -10.28 -21.87 2.04
N ASN A 136 -9.09 -21.69 2.64
CA ASN A 136 -8.84 -20.59 3.57
C ASN A 136 -8.79 -19.25 2.86
N ILE A 137 -8.20 -19.21 1.68
CA ILE A 137 -8.06 -18.00 0.87
C ILE A 137 -9.45 -17.54 0.39
N GLN A 138 -10.26 -18.46 -0.15
CA GLN A 138 -11.64 -18.21 -0.56
C GLN A 138 -12.52 -17.78 0.62
N GLU A 139 -12.38 -18.41 1.80
CA GLU A 139 -13.14 -18.01 2.99
C GLU A 139 -12.85 -16.56 3.40
N CYS A 140 -11.60 -16.11 3.30
CA CYS A 140 -11.27 -14.72 3.58
C CYS A 140 -11.77 -13.78 2.47
N ALA A 141 -11.70 -14.19 1.20
CA ALA A 141 -12.05 -13.38 0.04
C ALA A 141 -13.53 -12.94 0.05
N ILE A 142 -14.44 -13.85 0.39
CA ILE A 142 -15.90 -13.61 0.38
C ILE A 142 -16.43 -12.86 1.62
N ARG A 143 -15.57 -12.37 2.51
CA ARG A 143 -15.99 -11.64 3.72
C ARG A 143 -16.34 -10.18 3.39
N ASP A 144 -17.60 -9.84 3.68
CA ASP A 144 -18.27 -8.61 3.21
C ASP A 144 -18.14 -7.39 4.17
N ASP A 145 -17.28 -7.48 5.18
CA ASP A 145 -16.90 -6.36 6.05
C ASP A 145 -15.36 -6.22 6.09
N GLY A 146 -14.83 -5.18 5.43
CA GLY A 146 -13.38 -5.03 5.17
C GLY A 146 -12.46 -5.22 6.40
N THR A 147 -12.88 -4.77 7.59
CA THR A 147 -12.10 -5.00 8.83
C THR A 147 -11.98 -6.49 9.19
N SER A 148 -12.95 -7.32 8.84
CA SER A 148 -12.91 -8.76 9.05
C SER A 148 -12.14 -9.51 7.96
N ARG A 149 -12.05 -8.98 6.74
CA ARG A 149 -11.26 -9.58 5.64
C ARG A 149 -9.76 -9.43 5.92
N LEU A 150 -9.28 -8.23 6.26
CA LEU A 150 -7.87 -8.02 6.60
C LEU A 150 -7.44 -8.84 7.83
N LEU A 151 -8.28 -8.89 8.88
CA LEU A 151 -8.03 -9.71 10.05
C LEU A 151 -8.00 -11.22 9.71
N CYS A 152 -8.87 -11.68 8.80
CA CYS A 152 -8.86 -13.05 8.32
C CYS A 152 -7.54 -13.40 7.66
N TYR A 153 -7.07 -12.56 6.72
CA TYR A 153 -5.79 -12.78 6.07
C TYR A 153 -4.61 -12.70 7.04
N SER A 154 -4.58 -11.73 7.96
CA SER A 154 -3.51 -11.66 8.98
C SER A 154 -3.41 -12.98 9.76
N GLN A 155 -4.53 -13.52 10.26
CA GLN A 155 -4.55 -14.81 10.95
C GLN A 155 -4.17 -15.99 10.06
N PHE A 156 -4.54 -15.94 8.78
CA PHE A 156 -4.16 -16.95 7.81
C PHE A 156 -2.65 -16.96 7.56
N PHE A 157 -2.04 -15.81 7.28
CA PHE A 157 -0.61 -15.69 7.03
C PHE A 157 0.24 -16.03 8.26
N GLY A 158 -0.25 -15.75 9.47
CA GLY A 158 0.39 -16.25 10.69
C GLY A 158 0.51 -17.78 10.71
N ARG A 159 -0.55 -18.50 10.34
CA ARG A 159 -0.52 -19.97 10.24
C ARG A 159 0.37 -20.46 9.11
N VAL A 160 0.33 -19.82 7.94
CA VAL A 160 1.20 -20.18 6.81
C VAL A 160 2.67 -20.03 7.19
N ALA A 161 3.02 -18.95 7.92
CA ALA A 161 4.37 -18.73 8.41
C ALA A 161 4.81 -19.86 9.38
N GLU A 162 3.95 -20.24 10.33
CA GLU A 162 4.20 -21.35 11.26
C GLU A 162 4.34 -22.71 10.55
N ASP A 163 3.50 -23.00 9.55
CA ASP A 163 3.43 -24.32 8.91
C ASP A 163 4.56 -24.56 7.90
N GLN A 164 5.05 -23.52 7.22
CA GLN A 164 6.07 -23.67 6.17
C GLN A 164 7.51 -23.69 6.72
N GLU A 165 7.74 -23.30 7.98
CA GLU A 165 9.08 -23.05 8.56
C GLU A 165 9.94 -22.11 7.67
N ASN A 166 9.30 -21.34 6.77
CA ASN A 166 9.94 -20.46 5.79
C ASN A 166 9.05 -19.23 5.53
N ASN A 167 9.43 -18.13 6.16
CA ASN A 167 8.74 -16.84 6.06
C ASN A 167 8.76 -16.25 4.65
N SER A 168 9.74 -16.61 3.81
CA SER A 168 9.83 -16.11 2.43
C SER A 168 8.63 -16.56 1.60
N ASN A 169 8.21 -17.82 1.77
CA ASN A 169 7.08 -18.41 1.06
C ASN A 169 5.76 -17.72 1.42
N ALA A 170 5.54 -17.46 2.72
CA ALA A 170 4.37 -16.73 3.20
C ALA A 170 4.31 -15.30 2.62
N LEU A 171 5.46 -14.64 2.44
CA LEU A 171 5.52 -13.29 1.86
C LEU A 171 5.39 -13.30 0.33
N GLU A 172 5.88 -14.32 -0.35
CA GLU A 172 5.65 -14.49 -1.79
C GLU A 172 4.16 -14.69 -2.07
N LEU A 173 3.49 -15.50 -1.27
CA LEU A 173 2.03 -15.63 -1.32
C LEU A 173 1.32 -14.31 -1.04
N SER A 174 1.75 -13.53 -0.02
CA SER A 174 1.09 -12.24 0.27
C SER A 174 1.26 -11.22 -0.85
N ILE A 175 2.40 -11.23 -1.54
CA ILE A 175 2.65 -10.41 -2.73
C ILE A 175 1.74 -10.86 -3.89
N ALA A 176 1.68 -12.17 -4.17
CA ALA A 176 0.88 -12.71 -5.26
C ALA A 176 -0.61 -12.40 -5.08
N LEU A 177 -1.15 -12.65 -3.88
CA LEU A 177 -2.55 -12.35 -3.57
C LEU A 177 -2.87 -10.85 -3.61
N SER A 178 -1.89 -9.98 -3.33
CA SER A 178 -2.07 -8.54 -3.48
C SER A 178 -2.09 -8.08 -4.93
N LYS A 179 -1.26 -8.70 -5.80
CA LYS A 179 -1.23 -8.39 -7.24
C LYS A 179 -2.55 -8.70 -7.95
N ILE A 180 -3.23 -9.77 -7.57
CA ILE A 180 -4.55 -10.14 -8.11
C ILE A 180 -5.71 -9.39 -7.43
N GLY A 181 -5.43 -8.43 -6.53
CA GLY A 181 -6.45 -7.62 -5.86
C GLY A 181 -7.19 -8.34 -4.71
N LEU A 182 -6.71 -9.50 -4.27
CA LEU A 182 -7.33 -10.25 -3.18
C LEU A 182 -6.97 -9.69 -1.80
N ILE A 183 -5.81 -9.03 -1.69
CA ILE A 183 -5.35 -8.35 -0.48
C ILE A 183 -5.04 -6.89 -0.83
N ASP A 184 -5.84 -5.98 -0.29
CA ASP A 184 -5.69 -4.53 -0.53
C ASP A 184 -4.32 -4.01 -0.09
N ASP A 185 -3.75 -4.59 0.97
CA ASP A 185 -2.42 -4.24 1.46
C ASP A 185 -1.67 -5.44 2.05
N CYS A 186 -0.71 -5.94 1.28
CA CYS A 186 0.21 -6.99 1.71
C CYS A 186 1.09 -6.58 2.90
N HIS A 187 1.32 -5.27 3.14
CA HIS A 187 2.14 -4.77 4.24
C HIS A 187 1.60 -5.23 5.59
N PHE A 188 0.31 -5.07 5.85
CA PHE A 188 -0.30 -5.44 7.12
C PHE A 188 -0.21 -6.95 7.40
N VAL A 189 -0.54 -7.79 6.42
CA VAL A 189 -0.48 -9.24 6.62
C VAL A 189 0.95 -9.71 6.84
N SER A 190 1.93 -9.02 6.24
CA SER A 190 3.34 -9.29 6.46
C SER A 190 3.83 -8.92 7.87
N HIS A 191 3.16 -8.03 8.62
CA HIS A 191 3.47 -7.82 10.05
C HIS A 191 3.37 -9.13 10.81
N GLU A 192 2.27 -9.86 10.62
CA GLU A 192 2.05 -11.12 11.34
C GLU A 192 3.10 -12.18 10.97
N VAL A 193 3.49 -12.26 9.70
CA VAL A 193 4.60 -13.13 9.27
C VAL A 193 5.90 -12.77 10.00
N GLY A 194 6.19 -11.47 10.15
CA GLY A 194 7.36 -11.00 10.90
C GLY A 194 7.30 -11.32 12.39
N HIS A 195 6.11 -11.21 13.00
CA HIS A 195 5.89 -11.61 14.39
C HIS A 195 6.17 -13.10 14.61
N VAL A 196 5.63 -13.96 13.76
CA VAL A 196 5.86 -15.42 13.82
C VAL A 196 7.35 -15.73 13.64
N ALA A 197 8.00 -15.11 12.64
CA ALA A 197 9.41 -15.30 12.36
C ALA A 197 10.32 -15.03 13.57
N PHE A 198 10.04 -13.93 14.29
CA PHE A 198 10.79 -13.59 15.50
C PHE A 198 10.53 -14.59 16.64
N ASN A 199 9.29 -15.04 16.82
CA ASN A 199 8.94 -16.04 17.83
C ASN A 199 9.66 -17.39 17.60
N GLU A 200 9.86 -17.77 16.34
CA GLU A 200 10.62 -18.97 15.96
C GLU A 200 12.14 -18.77 16.08
N ASN A 201 12.64 -17.61 15.65
CA ASN A 201 14.05 -17.24 15.75
C ASN A 201 14.18 -15.81 16.34
N PRO A 202 14.46 -15.66 17.65
CA PRO A 202 14.54 -14.35 18.33
C PRO A 202 15.76 -13.46 17.94
N SER A 203 16.42 -13.76 16.83
CA SER A 203 17.52 -12.94 16.29
C SER A 203 16.97 -11.91 15.31
N VAL A 204 16.91 -10.64 15.71
CA VAL A 204 16.47 -9.54 14.84
C VAL A 204 17.28 -9.54 13.53
N ILE A 205 18.61 -9.54 13.61
CA ILE A 205 19.47 -9.42 12.42
C ILE A 205 19.29 -10.59 11.45
N GLU A 206 19.21 -11.83 11.95
CA GLU A 206 19.05 -13.00 11.07
C GLU A 206 17.72 -12.94 10.31
N ASN A 207 16.66 -12.43 10.93
CA ASN A 207 15.38 -12.23 10.28
C ASN A 207 15.41 -11.12 9.21
N LEU A 208 16.25 -10.08 9.37
CA LEU A 208 16.24 -8.92 8.48
C LEU A 208 17.22 -8.99 7.29
N VAL A 209 18.32 -9.74 7.40
CA VAL A 209 19.39 -9.77 6.38
C VAL A 209 19.01 -10.58 5.13
N GLY A 210 18.04 -11.49 5.23
CA GLY A 210 17.63 -12.39 4.14
C GLY A 210 16.53 -11.86 3.21
N MET A 211 15.95 -10.70 3.50
CA MET A 211 14.76 -10.20 2.82
C MET A 211 15.11 -9.08 1.85
N ASP A 212 14.45 -8.97 0.69
CA ASP A 212 14.54 -7.75 -0.12
C ASP A 212 13.46 -6.73 0.29
N GLY A 213 13.68 -5.45 0.01
CA GLY A 213 12.90 -4.35 0.61
C GLY A 213 11.57 -4.02 -0.08
N THR A 214 10.79 -4.97 -0.60
CA THR A 214 9.44 -4.66 -1.13
C THR A 214 8.49 -4.13 -0.02
N MET A 215 7.43 -3.41 -0.36
CA MET A 215 6.52 -2.81 0.64
C MET A 215 5.90 -3.86 1.59
N CYS A 216 5.45 -4.99 1.02
CA CYS A 216 4.96 -6.13 1.79
C CYS A 216 6.03 -6.58 2.79
N ARG A 217 7.28 -6.72 2.32
CA ARG A 217 8.40 -7.10 3.17
C ARG A 217 8.76 -6.01 4.19
N GLY A 218 8.54 -4.72 3.95
CA GLY A 218 8.63 -3.68 4.99
C GLY A 218 7.71 -3.97 6.18
N GLY A 219 6.51 -4.51 5.93
CA GLY A 219 5.61 -4.97 6.97
C GLY A 219 6.19 -6.11 7.82
N TYR A 220 6.90 -7.05 7.19
CA TYR A 220 7.63 -8.09 7.91
C TYR A 220 8.67 -7.52 8.88
N PHE A 221 9.40 -6.48 8.49
CA PHE A 221 10.40 -5.82 9.36
C PHE A 221 9.72 -5.19 10.58
N HIS A 222 8.55 -4.58 10.37
CA HIS A 222 7.76 -3.99 11.45
C HIS A 222 7.30 -5.06 12.44
N GLY A 223 6.81 -6.21 11.95
CA GLY A 223 6.42 -7.34 12.77
C GLY A 223 7.55 -7.92 13.62
N VAL A 224 8.72 -8.15 13.03
CA VAL A 224 9.91 -8.64 13.75
C VAL A 224 10.31 -7.68 14.87
N LEU A 225 10.35 -6.38 14.58
CA LEU A 225 10.76 -5.37 15.56
C LEU A 225 9.69 -5.15 16.64
N ALA A 226 8.41 -5.17 16.27
CA ALA A 226 7.31 -5.11 17.21
C ALA A 226 7.33 -6.30 18.18
N ALA A 227 7.56 -7.53 17.69
CA ALA A 227 7.72 -8.73 18.52
C ALA A 227 8.92 -8.60 19.47
N TYR A 228 10.09 -8.20 18.95
CA TYR A 228 11.28 -7.99 19.76
C TYR A 228 11.05 -7.04 20.93
N PHE A 229 10.46 -5.86 20.67
CA PHE A 229 10.21 -4.88 21.73
C PHE A 229 9.07 -5.30 22.66
N HIS A 230 8.10 -6.06 22.18
CA HIS A 230 7.06 -6.64 23.01
C HIS A 230 7.63 -7.63 24.02
N ASP A 231 8.51 -8.55 23.59
CA ASP A 231 9.18 -9.51 24.48
C ASP A 231 9.99 -8.80 25.57
N VAL A 232 10.80 -7.79 25.19
CA VAL A 232 11.58 -6.98 26.15
C VAL A 232 10.65 -6.31 27.18
N GLN A 233 9.48 -5.84 26.74
CA GLN A 233 8.49 -5.22 27.61
C GLN A 233 7.85 -6.26 28.56
N GLU A 234 7.42 -7.41 28.04
CA GLU A 234 6.72 -8.45 28.80
C GLU A 234 7.62 -9.08 29.86
N ASP A 235 8.90 -9.30 29.53
CA ASP A 235 9.91 -9.80 30.46
C ASP A 235 10.28 -8.77 31.56
N GLY A 236 9.86 -7.52 31.40
CA GLY A 236 10.14 -6.43 32.32
C GLY A 236 11.60 -5.94 32.23
N ASP A 237 12.24 -6.18 31.10
CA ASP A 237 13.62 -5.77 30.84
C ASP A 237 13.69 -4.26 30.52
N PRO A 238 14.82 -3.60 30.85
CA PRO A 238 15.01 -2.20 30.51
C PRO A 238 15.10 -2.04 28.99
N PHE A 239 14.64 -0.90 28.48
CA PHE A 239 14.75 -0.56 27.07
C PHE A 239 16.21 -0.73 26.58
N PRO A 240 16.44 -1.43 25.45
CA PRO A 240 17.79 -1.75 24.98
C PRO A 240 18.60 -0.48 24.76
N SER A 241 19.81 -0.42 25.33
CA SER A 241 20.67 0.77 25.23
C SER A 241 21.31 0.96 23.85
N ASP A 242 21.29 -0.09 23.02
CA ASP A 242 21.90 -0.21 21.71
C ASP A 242 20.86 -0.24 20.57
N TYR A 243 19.59 0.07 20.87
CA TYR A 243 18.47 0.09 19.93
C TYR A 243 18.74 0.90 18.63
N ASP A 244 19.49 1.99 18.75
CA ASP A 244 19.86 2.90 17.68
C ASP A 244 20.91 2.32 16.73
N THR A 245 21.54 1.23 17.14
CA THR A 245 22.54 0.49 16.34
C THR A 245 22.02 -0.83 15.77
N VAL A 246 20.81 -1.27 16.16
CA VAL A 246 20.19 -2.53 15.69
C VAL A 246 20.15 -2.61 14.16
N CYS A 247 19.90 -1.50 13.47
CA CYS A 247 19.82 -1.49 12.02
C CYS A 247 21.17 -1.25 11.31
N ASN A 248 22.28 -1.07 12.03
CA ASN A 248 23.55 -0.63 11.43
C ASN A 248 24.11 -1.62 10.40
N ASP A 249 23.89 -2.92 10.59
CA ASP A 249 24.34 -3.95 9.65
C ASP A 249 23.60 -3.90 8.30
N LEU A 250 22.47 -3.18 8.22
CA LEU A 250 21.68 -2.99 7.00
C LEU A 250 22.05 -1.71 6.24
N ILE A 251 22.94 -0.86 6.76
CA ILE A 251 23.30 0.43 6.13
C ILE A 251 23.73 0.22 4.67
N GLY A 252 23.18 1.04 3.76
CA GLY A 252 23.46 0.98 2.33
C GLY A 252 22.68 -0.09 1.55
N THR A 253 21.86 -0.89 2.25
CA THR A 253 20.83 -1.74 1.62
C THR A 253 19.51 -0.98 1.48
N SER A 254 18.58 -1.51 0.67
CA SER A 254 17.20 -1.02 0.63
C SER A 254 16.47 -1.13 1.97
N ASN A 255 16.89 -2.09 2.80
CA ASN A 255 16.15 -2.52 3.99
C ASN A 255 16.44 -1.67 5.23
N TYR A 256 17.49 -0.84 5.17
CA TYR A 256 17.85 0.03 6.29
C TYR A 256 16.70 0.95 6.68
N GLN A 257 16.00 1.48 5.69
CA GLN A 257 14.87 2.37 5.92
C GLN A 257 13.74 1.66 6.67
N ASP A 258 13.35 0.48 6.21
CA ASP A 258 12.25 -0.28 6.79
C ASP A 258 12.59 -0.76 8.21
N CYS A 259 13.86 -1.10 8.46
CA CYS A 259 14.32 -1.40 9.81
C CYS A 259 14.19 -0.20 10.75
N VAL A 260 14.70 0.98 10.36
CA VAL A 260 14.64 2.17 11.25
C VAL A 260 13.21 2.67 11.42
N HIS A 261 12.37 2.55 10.39
CA HIS A 261 10.93 2.80 10.49
C HIS A 261 10.28 1.83 11.49
N GLY A 262 10.53 0.53 11.35
CA GLY A 262 10.01 -0.51 12.24
C GLY A 262 10.49 -0.38 13.69
N LEU A 263 11.68 0.21 13.96
CA LEU A 263 12.08 0.56 15.33
C LEU A 263 11.07 1.50 15.97
N GLY A 264 10.51 2.44 15.20
CA GLY A 264 9.45 3.34 15.65
C GLY A 264 8.17 2.60 16.05
N HIS A 265 7.75 1.60 15.27
CA HIS A 265 6.63 0.72 15.65
C HIS A 265 6.93 0.02 16.98
N GLY A 266 8.10 -0.63 17.08
CA GLY A 266 8.53 -1.34 18.27
C GLY A 266 8.58 -0.47 19.53
N MET A 267 9.01 0.80 19.41
CA MET A 267 8.96 1.75 20.53
C MET A 267 7.54 2.02 21.01
N VAL A 268 6.55 2.09 20.12
CA VAL A 268 5.14 2.23 20.53
C VAL A 268 4.64 0.96 21.21
N HIS A 269 5.11 -0.22 20.80
CA HIS A 269 4.80 -1.46 21.53
C HIS A 269 5.41 -1.46 22.94
N TYR A 270 6.67 -1.04 23.10
CA TYR A 270 7.34 -1.00 24.41
C TYR A 270 6.77 0.05 25.36
N PHE A 271 6.56 1.28 24.87
CA PHE A 271 6.07 2.41 25.68
C PHE A 271 4.53 2.53 25.70
N GLU A 272 3.82 1.65 24.98
CA GLU A 272 2.38 1.64 24.83
C GLU A 272 1.81 2.98 24.32
N GLU A 273 0.96 3.65 25.12
CA GLU A 273 0.31 4.91 24.77
C GLU A 273 1.16 6.15 25.15
N ASP A 274 2.37 5.96 25.67
CA ASP A 274 3.30 7.06 25.98
C ASP A 274 4.08 7.52 24.74
N LEU A 275 3.39 8.30 23.90
CA LEU A 275 3.94 8.90 22.69
C LEU A 275 5.20 9.75 22.95
N GLU A 276 5.27 10.46 24.08
CA GLU A 276 6.40 11.33 24.40
C GLU A 276 7.68 10.50 24.58
N SER A 277 7.59 9.37 25.30
CA SER A 277 8.71 8.45 25.46
C SER A 277 9.17 7.83 24.13
N SER A 278 8.24 7.37 23.28
CA SER A 278 8.58 6.81 21.96
C SER A 278 9.28 7.84 21.06
N LEU A 279 8.76 9.07 20.98
CA LEU A 279 9.37 10.13 20.16
C LEU A 279 10.75 10.54 20.68
N GLN A 280 10.92 10.61 22.00
CA GLN A 280 12.18 10.99 22.60
C GLN A 280 13.31 10.00 22.24
N MET A 281 13.01 8.72 22.04
CA MET A 281 13.99 7.74 21.56
C MET A 281 14.38 8.04 20.11
N CYS A 282 13.42 8.28 19.23
CA CYS A 282 13.71 8.68 17.85
C CYS A 282 14.50 10.00 17.77
N HIS A 283 14.23 10.99 18.63
CA HIS A 283 14.92 12.29 18.63
C HIS A 283 16.40 12.22 19.01
N ASN A 284 16.84 11.12 19.62
CA ASN A 284 18.25 10.88 19.92
C ASN A 284 19.04 10.33 18.73
N MET A 285 18.37 9.88 17.66
CA MET A 285 19.01 9.32 16.47
C MET A 285 19.52 10.40 15.51
N SER A 286 20.20 9.98 14.42
CA SER A 286 20.58 10.90 13.34
C SER A 286 19.37 11.61 12.73
N PHE A 287 19.59 12.66 11.94
CA PHE A 287 18.50 13.41 11.33
C PHE A 287 17.58 12.51 10.48
N TYR A 288 18.16 11.65 9.66
CA TYR A 288 17.38 10.73 8.84
C TYR A 288 16.70 9.63 9.65
N GLN A 289 17.47 8.99 10.54
CA GLN A 289 16.95 7.93 11.39
C GLN A 289 15.77 8.44 12.24
N ASN A 290 15.90 9.65 12.77
CA ASN A 290 14.84 10.33 13.50
C ASN A 290 13.57 10.44 12.66
N ARG A 291 13.66 10.92 11.42
CA ARG A 291 12.50 11.10 10.53
C ARG A 291 11.80 9.78 10.24
N LEU A 292 12.56 8.72 9.96
CA LEU A 292 11.99 7.40 9.72
C LEU A 292 11.37 6.78 10.96
N CYS A 293 12.08 6.84 12.08
CA CYS A 293 11.63 6.33 13.36
C CYS A 293 10.35 7.05 13.80
N VAL A 294 10.30 8.38 13.70
CA VAL A 294 9.09 9.17 13.99
C VAL A 294 7.94 8.78 13.08
N LYS A 295 8.19 8.51 11.79
CA LYS A 295 7.15 8.00 10.89
C LYS A 295 6.55 6.68 11.38
N GLY A 296 7.38 5.71 11.78
CA GLY A 296 6.91 4.45 12.33
C GLY A 296 6.18 4.61 13.66
N VAL A 297 6.68 5.46 14.56
CA VAL A 297 5.99 5.81 15.82
C VAL A 297 4.61 6.38 15.52
N MET A 298 4.52 7.36 14.61
CA MET A 298 3.26 8.04 14.30
C MET A 298 2.28 7.12 13.57
N MET A 299 2.75 6.29 12.64
CA MET A 299 1.93 5.28 11.98
C MET A 299 1.31 4.31 13.00
N GLN A 300 2.12 3.73 13.89
CA GLN A 300 1.61 2.82 14.93
C GLN A 300 0.72 3.52 15.95
N TYR A 301 1.09 4.74 16.39
CA TYR A 301 0.34 5.49 17.38
C TYR A 301 -1.05 5.90 16.86
N THR A 302 -1.11 6.43 15.63
CA THR A 302 -2.37 6.87 15.02
C THR A 302 -3.29 5.69 14.76
N ASP A 303 -2.76 4.56 14.29
CA ASP A 303 -3.49 3.30 14.18
C ASP A 303 -4.05 2.83 15.53
N ASN A 304 -3.21 2.73 16.56
CA ASN A 304 -3.64 2.30 17.90
C ASN A 304 -4.77 3.17 18.46
N VAL A 305 -4.67 4.49 18.33
CA VAL A 305 -5.69 5.42 18.86
C VAL A 305 -6.99 5.31 18.07
N LEU A 306 -6.93 5.30 16.73
CA LEU A 306 -8.13 5.25 15.90
C LEU A 306 -8.85 3.90 15.98
N THR A 307 -8.09 2.79 16.05
CA THR A 307 -8.64 1.44 16.26
C THR A 307 -9.33 1.31 17.61
N ARG A 308 -8.73 1.82 18.70
CA ARG A 308 -9.28 1.65 20.06
C ARG A 308 -10.41 2.63 20.39
N GLN A 309 -10.27 3.88 19.95
CA GLN A 309 -11.16 4.98 20.36
C GLN A 309 -12.17 5.37 19.27
N GLY A 310 -11.98 4.87 18.06
CA GLY A 310 -12.81 5.17 16.90
C GLY A 310 -12.56 6.57 16.33
N ILE A 311 -13.21 6.83 15.21
CA ILE A 311 -13.09 8.10 14.50
C ILE A 311 -14.20 9.05 14.98
N SER A 312 -13.81 10.13 15.66
CA SER A 312 -14.74 11.18 16.07
C SER A 312 -14.05 12.54 16.05
N LYS A 313 -14.85 13.61 16.10
CA LYS A 313 -14.32 14.97 16.09
C LYS A 313 -13.33 15.23 17.22
N ASP A 314 -13.66 14.75 18.43
CA ASP A 314 -12.84 14.97 19.62
C ASP A 314 -11.51 14.19 19.50
N ILE A 315 -11.55 12.95 19.02
CA ILE A 315 -10.35 12.12 18.80
C ILE A 315 -9.45 12.74 17.71
N MET A 316 -9.99 13.01 16.52
CA MET A 316 -9.20 13.57 15.41
C MET A 316 -8.57 14.93 15.75
N SER A 317 -9.22 15.72 16.62
CA SER A 317 -8.69 17.02 17.04
C SER A 317 -7.59 16.93 18.10
N GLU A 318 -7.58 15.88 18.93
CA GLU A 318 -6.56 15.68 19.97
C GLU A 318 -5.40 14.78 19.52
N LEU A 319 -5.61 13.94 18.50
CA LEU A 319 -4.65 12.95 18.00
C LEU A 319 -3.28 13.57 17.67
N CYS A 320 -3.27 14.61 16.83
CA CYS A 320 -2.05 15.29 16.38
C CYS A 320 -2.07 16.76 16.78
N LYS A 321 -2.04 17.02 18.09
CA LYS A 321 -2.18 18.39 18.60
C LYS A 321 -0.88 19.18 18.50
N GLU A 322 -0.86 20.22 17.67
CA GLU A 322 0.29 21.13 17.46
C GLU A 322 0.89 21.67 18.79
N SER A 323 0.08 21.90 19.83
CA SER A 323 0.60 22.39 21.11
C SER A 323 1.39 21.36 21.93
N LYS A 324 1.39 20.09 21.51
CA LYS A 324 2.05 18.97 22.20
C LYS A 324 3.21 18.37 21.40
N LEU A 325 3.35 18.74 20.12
CA LEU A 325 4.30 18.14 19.20
C LEU A 325 5.19 19.24 18.62
N ASP A 326 6.45 18.91 18.38
CA ASP A 326 7.34 19.78 17.61
C ASP A 326 6.85 19.86 16.15
N ASP A 327 7.26 20.91 15.42
CA ASP A 327 6.77 21.20 14.07
C ASP A 327 6.86 19.99 13.12
N ILE A 328 7.94 19.20 13.23
CA ILE A 328 8.16 18.01 12.40
C ILE A 328 7.22 16.88 12.80
N ASP A 329 7.16 16.58 14.10
CA ASP A 329 6.33 15.50 14.64
C ASP A 329 4.85 15.78 14.38
N PHE A 330 4.42 17.04 14.44
CA PHE A 330 3.07 17.46 14.08
C PHE A 330 2.73 17.15 12.62
N VAL A 331 3.65 17.42 11.69
CA VAL A 331 3.48 17.11 10.26
C VAL A 331 3.40 15.60 10.07
N GLU A 332 4.36 14.84 10.61
CA GLU A 332 4.39 13.38 10.46
C GLU A 332 3.15 12.73 11.09
N CYS A 333 2.74 13.14 12.30
CA CYS A 333 1.50 12.67 12.91
C CYS A 333 0.29 12.93 12.01
N SER A 334 0.17 14.15 11.49
CA SER A 334 -0.98 14.53 10.67
C SER A 334 -1.02 13.74 9.36
N MET A 335 0.13 13.52 8.73
CA MET A 335 0.23 12.67 7.54
C MET A 335 -0.10 11.21 7.84
N SER A 336 0.47 10.64 8.92
CA SER A 336 0.18 9.27 9.37
C SER A 336 -1.31 9.07 9.66
N ALA A 337 -1.99 10.04 10.28
CA ALA A 337 -3.44 9.97 10.49
C ALA A 337 -4.20 9.86 9.15
N GLY A 338 -3.73 10.52 8.10
CA GLY A 338 -4.27 10.39 6.74
C GLY A 338 -4.07 9.00 6.14
N THR A 339 -2.85 8.48 6.24
CA THR A 339 -2.49 7.11 5.83
C THR A 339 -3.34 6.08 6.55
N THR A 340 -3.45 6.15 7.88
CA THR A 340 -4.33 5.26 8.67
C THR A 340 -5.77 5.35 8.19
N LEU A 341 -6.30 6.55 7.96
CA LEU A 341 -7.67 6.72 7.49
C LEU A 341 -7.91 6.08 6.11
N ALA A 342 -6.91 6.02 5.22
CA ALA A 342 -7.04 5.32 3.95
C ALA A 342 -7.45 3.86 4.16
N PHE A 343 -6.81 3.17 5.10
CA PHE A 343 -7.14 1.78 5.45
C PHE A 343 -8.53 1.65 6.08
N PHE A 344 -8.89 2.54 7.01
CA PHE A 344 -10.23 2.53 7.62
C PHE A 344 -11.36 2.76 6.62
N THR A 345 -11.07 3.37 5.48
CA THR A 345 -12.06 3.67 4.44
C THR A 345 -11.88 2.84 3.19
N ASN A 346 -11.14 1.72 3.26
CA ASN A 346 -10.85 0.87 2.12
C ASN A 346 -10.36 1.65 0.89
N HIS A 347 -9.42 2.57 1.13
CA HIS A 347 -8.86 3.49 0.14
C HIS A 347 -9.89 4.42 -0.55
N ASP A 348 -11.11 4.56 0.00
CA ASP A 348 -12.09 5.56 -0.45
C ASP A 348 -11.65 6.97 -0.02
N TYR A 349 -11.18 7.76 -0.98
CA TYR A 349 -10.74 9.13 -0.74
C TYR A 349 -11.85 10.04 -0.21
N GLU A 350 -13.09 9.89 -0.69
CA GLU A 350 -14.20 10.74 -0.27
C GLU A 350 -14.59 10.47 1.18
N GLU A 351 -14.66 9.21 1.58
CA GLU A 351 -14.94 8.80 2.96
C GLU A 351 -13.78 9.18 3.89
N GLY A 352 -12.54 8.89 3.53
CA GLY A 352 -11.36 9.26 4.32
C GLY A 352 -11.25 10.78 4.51
N SER A 353 -11.59 11.55 3.47
CA SER A 353 -11.60 13.02 3.53
C SER A 353 -12.61 13.55 4.53
N LYS A 354 -13.77 12.89 4.74
CA LYS A 354 -14.74 13.31 5.77
C LYS A 354 -14.13 13.24 7.17
N SER A 355 -13.31 12.23 7.43
CA SER A 355 -12.58 12.04 8.69
C SER A 355 -11.48 13.08 8.89
N CYS A 356 -10.64 13.34 7.87
CA CYS A 356 -9.65 14.43 7.94
C CYS A 356 -10.31 15.80 8.16
N ASN A 357 -11.51 16.04 7.58
CA ASN A 357 -12.26 17.28 7.76
C ASN A 357 -12.77 17.52 9.19
N LEU A 358 -12.68 16.52 10.08
CA LEU A 358 -12.95 16.69 11.51
C LEU A 358 -11.84 17.46 12.24
N ILE A 359 -10.63 17.51 11.69
CA ILE A 359 -9.48 18.22 12.25
C ILE A 359 -9.71 19.73 12.12
N GLU A 360 -9.79 20.43 13.26
CA GLU A 360 -10.04 21.88 13.29
C GLU A 360 -8.86 22.69 12.75
N ASN A 361 -7.63 22.31 13.13
CA ASN A 361 -6.41 22.96 12.65
C ASN A 361 -6.28 22.78 11.12
N LYS A 362 -6.20 23.89 10.39
CA LYS A 362 -6.14 23.85 8.93
C LYS A 362 -4.88 23.13 8.42
N GLN A 363 -3.72 23.38 9.01
CA GLN A 363 -2.47 22.79 8.57
C GLN A 363 -2.46 21.28 8.82
N GLY A 364 -2.90 20.83 10.00
CA GLY A 364 -3.03 19.41 10.31
C GLY A 364 -4.01 18.71 9.38
N ARG A 365 -5.15 19.34 9.07
CA ARG A 365 -6.11 18.82 8.09
C ARG A 365 -5.50 18.70 6.69
N ASP A 366 -4.78 19.73 6.23
CA ASP A 366 -4.16 19.74 4.90
C ASP A 366 -3.12 18.60 4.80
N HIS A 367 -2.33 18.35 5.85
CA HIS A 367 -1.40 17.21 5.92
C HIS A 367 -2.09 15.84 6.02
N CYS A 368 -3.20 15.73 6.74
CA CYS A 368 -4.02 14.51 6.77
C CYS A 368 -4.54 14.16 5.37
N LEU A 369 -5.08 15.14 4.65
CA LEU A 369 -5.54 14.94 3.27
C LEU A 369 -4.40 14.58 2.31
N GLU A 370 -3.20 15.10 2.55
CA GLU A 370 -1.99 14.77 1.80
C GLU A 370 -1.55 13.32 2.06
N GLY A 371 -1.48 12.88 3.33
CA GLY A 371 -1.17 11.50 3.70
C GLY A 371 -2.18 10.51 3.12
N LEU A 372 -3.49 10.78 3.29
CA LEU A 372 -4.57 9.99 2.71
C LEU A 372 -4.42 9.82 1.20
N LYS A 373 -4.10 10.90 0.50
CA LYS A 373 -3.92 10.86 -0.95
C LYS A 373 -2.69 10.05 -1.36
N LEU A 374 -1.57 10.22 -0.66
CA LEU A 374 -0.34 9.51 -0.98
C LEU A 374 -0.53 8.00 -0.83
N GLU A 375 -1.22 7.57 0.23
CA GLU A 375 -1.52 6.16 0.47
C GLU A 375 -2.34 5.54 -0.66
N ILE A 376 -3.45 6.18 -1.02
CA ILE A 376 -4.32 5.73 -2.13
C ILE A 376 -3.59 5.74 -3.47
N GLN A 377 -2.70 6.70 -3.70
CA GLN A 377 -1.91 6.74 -4.93
C GLN A 377 -0.83 5.66 -4.99
N ASP A 378 -0.32 5.22 -3.85
CA ASP A 378 0.64 4.13 -3.81
C ASP A 378 -0.06 2.78 -3.99
N SER A 379 -1.27 2.59 -3.42
CA SER A 379 -2.11 1.42 -3.71
C SER A 379 -2.47 1.27 -5.19
N GLU A 380 -2.70 2.37 -5.91
CA GLU A 380 -2.99 2.37 -7.36
C GLU A 380 -1.76 2.07 -8.27
N LYS A 381 -0.52 2.13 -7.76
CA LYS A 381 0.69 1.98 -8.60
C LYS A 381 1.18 0.54 -8.77
N TYR A 382 0.58 -0.43 -8.08
CA TYR A 382 1.06 -1.82 -8.10
C TYR A 382 0.79 -2.57 -9.42
N GLU A 383 0.12 -1.95 -10.39
CA GLU A 383 -0.22 -2.56 -11.69
C GLU A 383 0.85 -2.44 -12.79
N VAL A 384 1.92 -1.62 -12.64
CA VAL A 384 2.75 -1.29 -13.82
C VAL A 384 4.24 -1.04 -13.50
N GLU A 385 5.00 -2.11 -13.25
CA GLU A 385 6.38 -2.34 -13.76
C GLU A 385 7.14 -3.37 -12.89
N PRO A 386 7.83 -4.36 -13.47
CA PRO A 386 8.68 -5.28 -12.73
C PRO A 386 9.87 -4.53 -12.08
N LEU A 387 10.14 -4.85 -10.81
CA LEU A 387 11.15 -4.22 -9.94
C LEU A 387 12.63 -4.49 -10.35
N THR A 388 12.91 -4.82 -11.61
CA THR A 388 14.21 -5.41 -12.04
C THR A 388 15.29 -4.41 -12.47
N LEU A 389 15.14 -3.12 -12.14
CA LEU A 389 16.25 -2.16 -12.16
C LEU A 389 16.31 -1.47 -10.80
N ASP A 390 17.25 -1.88 -9.95
CA ASP A 390 17.52 -1.27 -8.62
C ASP A 390 17.94 0.20 -8.77
N LYS A 391 16.94 1.05 -9.00
CA LYS A 391 16.94 2.52 -8.97
C LYS A 391 16.49 3.02 -7.58
N ARG A 392 16.25 2.10 -6.63
CA ARG A 392 15.79 2.49 -5.30
C ARG A 392 16.87 3.33 -4.62
N GLU A 393 16.38 4.33 -3.92
CA GLU A 393 17.21 5.26 -3.20
C GLU A 393 17.87 4.55 -2.01
N LYS A 394 19.20 4.65 -1.88
CA LYS A 394 19.95 4.01 -0.80
C LYS A 394 20.31 5.05 0.26
N PHE A 395 20.18 4.63 1.52
CA PHE A 395 20.48 5.46 2.68
C PHE A 395 21.78 4.99 3.32
N GLN A 396 22.76 5.89 3.37
CA GLN A 396 24.16 5.56 3.66
C GLN A 396 24.74 6.54 4.69
N PRO A 397 24.20 6.58 5.92
CA PRO A 397 24.72 7.42 7.00
C PRO A 397 26.20 7.16 7.25
N GLN A 398 26.96 8.23 7.49
CA GLN A 398 28.40 8.19 7.74
C GLN A 398 28.70 8.75 9.13
N PHE A 399 29.15 7.89 10.04
CA PHE A 399 29.52 8.26 11.40
C PHE A 399 30.88 8.96 11.41
N VAL A 400 30.94 10.15 12.01
CA VAL A 400 32.11 11.05 11.91
C VAL A 400 32.83 11.32 13.23
N GLU A 401 32.17 11.14 14.38
CA GLU A 401 32.79 11.21 15.71
C GLU A 401 32.22 10.10 16.60
N GLU A 402 33.05 9.12 17.01
CA GLU A 402 32.78 8.06 18.02
C GLU A 402 31.27 7.73 18.16
N ASP A 403 30.65 7.40 17.02
CA ASP A 403 29.26 6.94 16.88
C ASP A 403 28.12 7.91 17.26
N SER A 404 28.41 9.18 17.56
CA SER A 404 27.39 10.16 18.02
C SER A 404 26.93 11.17 16.98
N LYS A 405 27.70 11.38 15.90
CA LYS A 405 27.38 12.36 14.86
C LYS A 405 27.46 11.75 13.48
N VAL A 406 26.44 12.06 12.67
CA VAL A 406 26.20 11.40 11.39
C VAL A 406 26.05 12.44 10.29
N ILE A 407 26.64 12.16 9.14
CA ILE A 407 26.34 12.81 7.87
C ILE A 407 25.47 11.85 7.08
N ASP A 408 24.20 12.20 6.88
CA ASP A 408 23.26 11.34 6.15
C ASP A 408 23.42 11.56 4.65
N ILE A 409 23.62 10.48 3.89
CA ILE A 409 23.73 10.51 2.42
C ILE A 409 22.64 9.65 1.81
N GLN A 410 21.95 10.21 0.82
CA GLN A 410 20.83 9.62 0.11
C GLN A 410 21.12 9.65 -1.39
N SER A 411 21.20 8.47 -2.01
CA SER A 411 21.47 8.31 -3.44
C SER A 411 21.21 6.89 -3.90
N PRO A 412 20.73 6.65 -5.14
CA PRO A 412 20.81 5.33 -5.76
C PRO A 412 22.25 4.85 -6.02
N ALA A 413 23.24 5.76 -6.00
CA ALA A 413 24.65 5.41 -6.09
C ALA A 413 25.21 4.91 -4.75
N VAL A 414 26.06 3.90 -4.80
CA VAL A 414 26.79 3.40 -3.63
C VAL A 414 27.94 4.36 -3.31
N ILE A 415 28.04 4.73 -2.03
CA ILE A 415 29.09 5.57 -1.47
C ILE A 415 30.16 4.68 -0.86
N SER A 416 31.42 5.00 -1.15
CA SER A 416 32.57 4.28 -0.58
C SER A 416 33.70 5.24 -0.22
N ASN A 417 34.64 4.76 0.60
CA ASN A 417 35.83 5.51 1.01
C ASN A 417 35.50 6.89 1.61
N PHE A 418 34.42 6.98 2.38
CA PHE A 418 34.04 8.21 3.04
C PHE A 418 35.11 8.66 4.03
N GLN A 419 35.44 9.94 4.00
CA GLN A 419 36.37 10.58 4.93
C GLN A 419 35.83 11.95 5.32
N PHE A 420 35.92 12.25 6.61
CA PHE A 420 35.69 13.57 7.16
C PHE A 420 36.95 14.03 7.88
N VAL A 421 37.41 15.23 7.58
CA VAL A 421 38.55 15.87 8.24
C VAL A 421 38.03 17.12 8.95
N PRO A 422 37.66 17.03 10.25
CA PRO A 422 37.00 18.11 10.98
C PRO A 422 37.81 19.42 10.96
N GLU A 423 39.13 19.35 11.11
CA GLU A 423 39.99 20.54 11.17
C GLU A 423 40.01 21.33 9.87
N ALA A 424 39.77 20.65 8.74
CA ALA A 424 39.73 21.25 7.42
C ALA A 424 38.30 21.52 6.94
N GLY A 425 37.27 21.04 7.65
CA GLY A 425 35.89 21.00 7.16
C GLY A 425 35.78 20.27 5.81
N LEU A 426 36.64 19.29 5.56
CA LEU A 426 36.71 18.55 4.29
C LEU A 426 35.90 17.26 4.43
N ILE A 427 35.00 17.03 3.46
CA ILE A 427 34.33 15.75 3.27
C ILE A 427 34.76 15.19 1.91
N SER A 428 35.11 13.91 1.84
CA SER A 428 35.36 13.22 0.57
C SER A 428 34.78 11.82 0.58
N PHE A 429 34.39 11.33 -0.59
CA PHE A 429 33.87 9.99 -0.80
C PHE A 429 33.88 9.63 -2.30
N VAL A 430 33.66 8.38 -2.63
CA VAL A 430 33.55 7.89 -4.01
C VAL A 430 32.12 7.44 -4.28
N ILE A 431 31.55 7.90 -5.40
CA ILE A 431 30.28 7.41 -5.93
C ILE A 431 30.54 6.40 -7.06
N ASP A 432 29.76 5.33 -7.13
CA ASP A 432 29.91 4.28 -8.14
C ASP A 432 29.28 4.62 -9.50
N ARG A 433 28.26 5.51 -9.51
CA ARG A 433 27.46 5.86 -10.69
C ARG A 433 27.04 7.35 -10.68
N PRO A 434 26.79 7.96 -11.86
CA PRO A 434 26.37 9.35 -11.98
C PRO A 434 24.86 9.52 -11.65
N GLN A 435 24.49 9.32 -10.39
CA GLN A 435 23.13 9.52 -9.89
C GLN A 435 23.09 10.68 -8.91
N TYR A 436 21.91 11.26 -8.70
CA TYR A 436 21.76 12.36 -7.75
C TYR A 436 22.22 11.95 -6.35
N VAL A 437 22.80 12.90 -5.63
CA VAL A 437 23.22 12.73 -4.24
C VAL A 437 22.60 13.85 -3.42
N VAL A 438 21.95 13.50 -2.32
CA VAL A 438 21.47 14.43 -1.30
C VAL A 438 22.23 14.13 -0.01
N MET A 439 22.77 15.17 0.62
CA MET A 439 23.49 15.08 1.88
C MET A 439 22.88 16.00 2.90
N TYR A 440 22.63 15.49 4.10
CA TYR A 440 22.28 16.27 5.28
C TYR A 440 23.47 16.32 6.22
N ILE A 441 23.94 17.54 6.48
CA ILE A 441 25.19 17.77 7.19
C ILE A 441 24.88 18.67 8.40
N PRO A 442 25.26 18.25 9.62
CA PRO A 442 25.22 19.13 10.78
C PRO A 442 25.94 20.45 10.51
N ASN A 443 25.29 21.56 10.83
CA ASN A 443 25.76 22.92 10.51
C ASN A 443 27.14 23.23 11.11
N GLU A 444 27.48 22.61 12.23
CA GLU A 444 28.78 22.75 12.88
C GLU A 444 29.95 22.22 12.04
N PHE A 445 29.68 21.33 11.07
CA PHE A 445 30.69 20.81 10.15
C PHE A 445 30.88 21.67 8.90
N LEU A 446 30.01 22.65 8.68
CA LEU A 446 30.03 23.47 7.48
C LEU A 446 30.63 24.85 7.76
N SER A 447 31.50 25.28 6.87
CA SER A 447 31.90 26.69 6.78
C SER A 447 30.88 27.49 5.96
N SER A 448 30.86 28.82 6.09
CA SER A 448 29.83 29.69 5.48
C SER A 448 29.66 29.57 3.95
N LYS A 449 30.62 28.98 3.24
CA LYS A 449 30.52 28.63 1.82
C LYS A 449 31.33 27.36 1.54
N MET A 450 30.70 26.36 0.93
CA MET A 450 31.35 25.11 0.51
C MET A 450 31.37 25.01 -1.02
N ILE A 451 32.41 24.37 -1.56
CA ILE A 451 32.52 23.96 -2.96
C ILE A 451 32.38 22.44 -3.02
N VAL A 452 31.49 21.96 -3.89
CA VAL A 452 31.37 20.54 -4.25
C VAL A 452 32.06 20.33 -5.58
N THR A 453 32.94 19.33 -5.66
CA THR A 453 33.54 18.88 -6.91
C THR A 453 33.45 17.37 -7.05
N VAL A 454 33.25 16.90 -8.28
CA VAL A 454 33.28 15.50 -8.69
C VAL A 454 34.42 15.36 -9.71
N ASN A 455 35.42 14.55 -9.41
CA ASN A 455 36.66 14.44 -10.20
C ASN A 455 37.33 15.81 -10.48
N GLY A 456 37.19 16.76 -9.54
CA GLY A 456 37.73 18.11 -9.65
C GLY A 456 36.91 19.09 -10.50
N GLN A 457 35.73 18.70 -10.98
CA GLN A 457 34.80 19.56 -11.71
C GLN A 457 33.56 19.86 -10.84
N ILE A 458 33.01 21.07 -10.96
CA ILE A 458 31.78 21.44 -10.23
C ILE A 458 30.58 20.85 -11.00
N PRO A 459 29.68 20.09 -10.36
CA PRO A 459 28.48 19.57 -11.02
C PRO A 459 27.59 20.70 -11.55
N ASP A 460 27.00 20.50 -12.74
CA ASP A 460 26.09 21.47 -13.36
C ASP A 460 24.82 21.68 -12.53
N GLU A 461 24.29 20.60 -11.95
CA GLU A 461 23.18 20.65 -11.01
C GLU A 461 23.69 20.59 -9.57
N LEU A 462 23.87 21.74 -8.94
CA LEU A 462 24.23 21.86 -7.52
C LEU A 462 23.26 22.80 -6.80
N TYR A 463 22.66 22.30 -5.73
CA TYR A 463 21.74 23.03 -4.86
C TYR A 463 22.19 22.92 -3.42
N THR A 464 22.17 24.03 -2.69
CA THR A 464 22.47 24.06 -1.26
C THR A 464 21.38 24.84 -0.53
N LYS A 465 20.96 24.31 0.62
CA LYS A 465 19.98 24.97 1.48
C LYS A 465 20.41 24.83 2.94
N GLY A 466 20.73 25.96 3.56
CA GLY A 466 21.05 26.02 4.99
C GLY A 466 19.79 25.98 5.86
N ASN A 467 19.97 25.53 7.10
CA ASN A 467 18.93 25.55 8.15
C ASN A 467 17.63 24.89 7.71
N MET A 468 17.73 23.71 7.09
CA MET A 468 16.58 22.99 6.56
C MET A 468 15.57 22.63 7.66
N LEU A 469 16.00 22.52 8.93
CA LEU A 469 15.18 22.18 10.10
C LEU A 469 15.78 22.76 11.39
N GLY A 470 15.28 23.91 11.82
CA GLY A 470 15.65 24.56 13.09
C GLY A 470 17.17 24.71 13.27
N GLU A 471 17.82 25.61 12.52
CA GLU A 471 19.24 26.04 12.65
C GLU A 471 20.33 24.95 12.83
N ARG A 472 20.04 23.65 12.72
CA ARG A 472 20.96 22.56 13.07
C ARG A 472 21.57 21.83 11.88
N VAL A 473 20.86 21.72 10.77
CA VAL A 473 21.28 20.90 9.61
C VAL A 473 21.16 21.69 8.31
N SER A 474 22.11 21.49 7.41
CA SER A 474 22.11 21.99 6.04
C SER A 474 22.02 20.84 5.05
N MET A 475 21.44 21.12 3.89
CA MET A 475 21.34 20.16 2.79
C MET A 475 22.21 20.60 1.61
N ILE A 476 22.90 19.63 1.02
CA ILE A 476 23.61 19.74 -0.26
C ILE A 476 23.02 18.68 -1.19
N ARG A 477 22.52 19.09 -2.35
CA ARG A 477 22.03 18.20 -3.41
C ARG A 477 22.80 18.46 -4.69
N PHE A 478 23.26 17.41 -5.36
CA PHE A 478 23.90 17.54 -6.67
C PHE A 478 23.64 16.34 -7.58
N VAL A 479 23.79 16.54 -8.89
CA VAL A 479 23.77 15.46 -9.90
C VAL A 479 25.12 15.45 -10.63
N PRO A 480 25.95 14.41 -10.44
CA PRO A 480 27.24 14.27 -11.08
C PRO A 480 27.10 13.76 -12.53
N ASP A 481 27.95 14.26 -13.44
CA ASP A 481 28.01 13.77 -14.83
C ASP A 481 28.69 12.40 -14.95
N ASP A 482 29.66 12.13 -14.08
CA ASP A 482 30.47 10.91 -14.06
C ASP A 482 30.56 10.34 -12.63
N SER A 483 30.82 9.04 -12.52
CA SER A 483 31.20 8.44 -11.23
C SER A 483 32.61 8.86 -10.82
N GLY A 484 32.92 8.75 -9.51
CA GLY A 484 34.27 9.03 -9.02
C GLY A 484 34.33 9.79 -7.70
N LEU A 485 35.44 10.51 -7.49
CA LEU A 485 35.76 11.15 -6.22
C LEU A 485 34.97 12.45 -6.07
N VAL A 486 34.15 12.51 -5.03
CA VAL A 486 33.51 13.72 -4.55
C VAL A 486 34.38 14.36 -3.49
N MET A 487 34.56 15.68 -3.57
CA MET A 487 35.15 16.49 -2.51
C MET A 487 34.27 17.69 -2.19
N ILE A 488 34.00 17.91 -0.91
CA ILE A 488 33.29 19.07 -0.39
C ILE A 488 34.27 19.82 0.51
N THR A 489 34.59 21.06 0.13
CA THR A 489 35.63 21.86 0.77
C THR A 489 35.15 23.27 1.09
N PRO A 490 35.67 23.92 2.14
CA PRO A 490 35.45 25.35 2.35
C PRO A 490 35.91 26.19 1.16
N LEU A 491 35.09 27.16 0.77
CA LEU A 491 35.44 28.16 -0.23
C LEU A 491 36.42 29.17 0.40
N SER A 492 37.71 29.02 0.09
CA SER A 492 38.81 29.87 0.57
C SER A 492 38.67 31.34 0.17
#